data_AF-A0A4Y7TZ99-F1
#
_entry.id   AF-A0A4Y7TZ99-F1
#
_cell.length_a   1.000
_cell.length_b   1.000
_cell.length_c   1.000
_cell.angle_alpha   90.00
_cell.angle_beta   90.00
_cell.angle_gamma   90.00
#
_symmetry.space_group_name_H-M   'P 1'
#
loop_
_entity.id
_entity.type
_entity.pdbx_description
1 polymer ?
#
loop_
_entity_poly.entity_id
_entity_poly.type
_entity_poly.pdbx_seq_one_letter_code
_entity_poly.pdbx_strand_id
1 'polypeptide(L)'
;MLRSRLLNLLALAGLAAAWVELDPSLVPQISQPLPIYSLGSPSFIPDDWLRGIVGNTASGAQYTKRHNGDPRHYIYNGNEVVGFVDKETGETRVFPDYSALKPCTNPVDVQHALAAFLHQGGKAFPSDDTRTELVVGSSLQGSEVKPPTEGSGAPTEGSGSVARRANDTVADPAGATLLTLGTVQRFVEVNGDKFPVCGPGSRATFGVGFGNKVVSLSYFWKPATRTKKTRKPLPSDKVVKHIKEALKSKVGYQGKYVKVHSVDPCFYDSGVQYLQPVYRVLATPFDPNANATVTPKQFLEYVPIGGDSLESLVPSSKSGPGDGEGGPDEPNSSDNVSRSFLNYFDARKETRAPKPRITVGRYVVRNDNPGFVEDARNFWISLSRSTTIDFIRQGFYWAYPRLYNSDAWFFVNNVNVALTEAHGSFHGFTTYDATSKVDFVNIPSGLAPGGYGPISNSGNGKLGYWFIDACEVMPTIPDFKALGLSDTEAHRRTFDPWWPVFRGGIHAVLTWRTSALFEDNTAATAADRIARFNKPVVYAWLDAAHEDAAYQVRRDYARYEGGPVIWPFGRGVAMFRCGRIADKVTNLENLGAPNCLYVMWWNN
;
A
#
# COMPACT_ATOMS: atom_id res chain seq x y z
N MET A 1 -48.30 3.79 -26.11
CA MET A 1 -47.20 3.05 -25.44
C MET A 1 -45.93 3.87 -25.13
N LEU A 2 -45.72 5.08 -25.69
CA LEU A 2 -44.52 5.89 -25.35
C LEU A 2 -44.54 6.58 -23.97
N ARG A 3 -45.70 6.83 -23.36
CA ARG A 3 -45.80 7.59 -22.09
C ARG A 3 -45.37 6.80 -20.83
N SER A 4 -45.52 5.48 -20.80
CA SER A 4 -45.11 4.68 -19.62
C SER A 4 -43.60 4.46 -19.50
N ARG A 5 -42.85 4.50 -20.61
CA ARG A 5 -41.38 4.34 -20.55
C ARG A 5 -40.68 5.60 -20.02
N LEU A 6 -41.22 6.79 -20.28
CA LEU A 6 -40.66 8.06 -19.79
C LEU A 6 -40.87 8.27 -18.28
N LEU A 7 -42.03 7.84 -17.75
CA LEU A 7 -42.34 7.91 -16.32
C LEU A 7 -41.51 6.92 -15.48
N ASN A 8 -41.22 5.72 -15.99
CA ASN A 8 -40.32 4.79 -15.31
C ASN A 8 -38.85 5.28 -15.31
N LEU A 9 -38.40 5.97 -16.36
CA LEU A 9 -37.08 6.60 -16.41
C LEU A 9 -36.93 7.78 -15.43
N LEU A 10 -37.99 8.59 -15.25
CA LEU A 10 -38.00 9.70 -14.29
C LEU A 10 -38.10 9.22 -12.83
N ALA A 11 -38.81 8.12 -12.56
CA ALA A 11 -38.87 7.52 -11.23
C ALA A 11 -37.52 6.87 -10.82
N LEU A 12 -36.79 6.27 -11.77
CA LEU A 12 -35.46 5.67 -11.49
C LEU A 12 -34.37 6.73 -11.23
N ALA A 13 -34.45 7.90 -11.87
CA ALA A 13 -33.50 8.99 -11.61
C ALA A 13 -33.65 9.61 -10.21
N GLY A 14 -34.86 9.58 -9.64
CA GLY A 14 -35.12 10.04 -8.26
C GLY A 14 -34.67 9.05 -7.18
N LEU A 15 -34.61 7.74 -7.48
CA LEU A 15 -34.26 6.70 -6.52
C LEU A 15 -32.75 6.56 -6.28
N ALA A 16 -31.91 6.88 -7.27
CA ALA A 16 -30.45 6.77 -7.13
C ALA A 16 -29.86 7.73 -6.07
N ALA A 17 -30.49 8.88 -5.82
CA ALA A 17 -30.05 9.83 -4.79
C ALA A 17 -30.30 9.36 -3.35
N ALA A 18 -31.13 8.33 -3.16
CA ALA A 18 -31.44 7.74 -1.85
C ALA A 18 -30.36 6.77 -1.35
N TRP A 19 -29.36 6.43 -2.20
CA TRP A 19 -28.37 5.40 -1.89
C TRP A 19 -27.02 5.97 -1.41
N VAL A 20 -26.86 7.28 -1.39
CA VAL A 20 -25.67 7.94 -0.82
C VAL A 20 -26.09 8.77 0.38
N GLU A 21 -25.66 8.35 1.57
CA GLU A 21 -25.76 9.09 2.82
C GLU A 21 -24.63 10.12 2.85
N LEU A 22 -24.99 11.38 2.64
CA LEU A 22 -24.11 12.53 2.72
C LEU A 22 -24.84 13.60 3.53
N ASP A 23 -24.32 13.89 4.72
CA ASP A 23 -24.74 15.05 5.50
C ASP A 23 -24.26 16.33 4.78
N PRO A 24 -25.17 17.24 4.36
CA PRO A 24 -24.78 18.50 3.73
C PRO A 24 -23.86 19.37 4.60
N SER A 25 -23.88 19.19 5.93
CA SER A 25 -23.00 19.93 6.86
C SER A 25 -21.52 19.60 6.68
N LEU A 26 -21.21 18.42 6.11
CA LEU A 26 -19.85 18.01 5.78
C LEU A 26 -19.28 18.78 4.57
N VAL A 27 -20.12 19.42 3.76
CA VAL A 27 -19.68 20.14 2.56
C VAL A 27 -19.18 21.55 2.96
N PRO A 28 -17.88 21.83 2.81
CA PRO A 28 -17.31 23.11 3.21
C PRO A 28 -17.80 24.22 2.28
N GLN A 29 -18.15 25.37 2.86
CA GLN A 29 -18.57 26.54 2.09
C GLN A 29 -17.35 27.25 1.51
N ILE A 30 -17.23 27.25 0.19
CA ILE A 30 -16.21 28.01 -0.53
C ILE A 30 -16.88 29.27 -1.07
N SER A 31 -16.59 30.41 -0.46
CA SER A 31 -17.29 31.67 -0.73
C SER A 31 -16.81 32.38 -2.01
N GLN A 32 -15.68 31.95 -2.58
CA GLN A 32 -14.99 32.70 -3.62
C GLN A 32 -14.49 31.80 -4.78
N PRO A 33 -14.30 32.35 -5.99
CA PRO A 33 -13.68 31.63 -7.09
C PRO A 33 -12.27 31.18 -6.76
N LEU A 34 -11.98 29.90 -6.99
CA LEU A 34 -10.65 29.32 -6.80
C LEU A 34 -9.85 29.39 -8.11
N PRO A 35 -8.54 29.72 -8.07
CA PRO A 35 -7.71 29.77 -9.27
C PRO A 35 -7.50 28.37 -9.89
N ILE A 36 -7.03 28.35 -11.13
CA ILE A 36 -6.45 27.16 -11.78
C ILE A 36 -4.99 27.47 -12.07
N TYR A 37 -4.10 26.48 -11.90
CA TYR A 37 -2.69 26.62 -12.27
C TYR A 37 -2.34 25.68 -13.42
N SER A 38 -1.47 26.12 -14.32
CA SER A 38 -0.83 25.27 -15.32
C SER A 38 0.50 24.75 -14.77
N LEU A 39 0.79 23.48 -15.02
CA LEU A 39 2.07 22.87 -14.65
C LEU A 39 3.11 23.10 -15.74
N GLY A 40 4.30 23.55 -15.34
CA GLY A 40 5.45 23.74 -16.22
C GLY A 40 6.21 22.44 -16.51
N SER A 41 7.41 22.60 -17.08
CA SER A 41 8.33 21.48 -17.30
C SER A 41 8.78 20.85 -15.98
N PRO A 42 9.08 19.54 -15.95
CA PRO A 42 9.62 18.90 -14.77
C PRO A 42 10.87 19.59 -14.24
N SER A 43 10.98 19.68 -12.91
CA SER A 43 12.20 20.05 -12.23
C SER A 43 12.99 18.81 -11.81
N PHE A 44 14.24 19.02 -11.39
CA PHE A 44 15.17 17.95 -11.06
C PHE A 44 15.91 18.27 -9.77
N ILE A 45 16.22 17.23 -9.00
CA ILE A 45 17.16 17.36 -7.88
C ILE A 45 18.56 17.69 -8.41
N PRO A 46 19.25 18.69 -7.83
CA PRO A 46 20.64 18.99 -8.17
C PRO A 46 21.55 17.75 -8.09
N ASP A 47 22.44 17.58 -9.06
CA ASP A 47 23.27 16.38 -9.18
C ASP A 47 24.17 16.13 -7.96
N ASP A 48 24.67 17.19 -7.33
CA ASP A 48 25.47 17.14 -6.10
C ASP A 48 24.66 16.60 -4.92
N TRP A 49 23.40 17.02 -4.79
CA TRP A 49 22.49 16.51 -3.76
C TRP A 49 22.13 15.05 -4.00
N LEU A 50 21.80 14.72 -5.25
CA LEU A 50 21.48 13.34 -5.62
C LEU A 50 22.67 12.41 -5.33
N ARG A 51 23.90 12.83 -5.66
CA ARG A 51 25.12 12.07 -5.34
C ARG A 51 25.35 11.95 -3.83
N GLY A 52 25.05 13.00 -3.07
CA GLY A 52 25.12 12.97 -1.60
C GLY A 52 24.15 11.95 -1.00
N ILE A 53 22.89 11.97 -1.42
CA ILE A 53 21.86 11.01 -0.98
C ILE A 53 22.26 9.59 -1.37
N VAL A 54 22.63 9.36 -2.64
CA VAL A 54 23.07 8.06 -3.14
C VAL A 54 24.31 7.57 -2.38
N GLY A 55 25.27 8.45 -2.08
CA GLY A 55 26.47 8.10 -1.32
C GLY A 55 26.19 7.68 0.13
N ASN A 56 25.11 8.18 0.74
CA ASN A 56 24.66 7.72 2.06
C ASN A 56 23.98 6.35 2.01
N THR A 57 23.36 6.00 0.88
CA THR A 57 22.65 4.72 0.69
C THR A 57 23.58 3.62 0.17
N ALA A 58 24.44 3.94 -0.79
CA ALA A 58 25.25 3.00 -1.53
C ALA A 58 26.58 3.64 -1.98
N SER A 59 27.65 3.40 -1.23
CA SER A 59 28.99 3.90 -1.56
C SER A 59 29.50 3.31 -2.88
N GLY A 60 29.86 4.16 -3.84
CA GLY A 60 30.42 3.74 -5.13
C GLY A 60 29.38 3.45 -6.22
N ALA A 61 28.13 3.86 -6.03
CA ALA A 61 27.09 3.66 -7.04
C ALA A 61 27.41 4.36 -8.38
N GLN A 62 27.02 3.72 -9.48
CA GLN A 62 27.26 4.15 -10.85
C GLN A 62 25.96 4.59 -11.53
N TYR A 63 26.04 5.62 -12.37
CA TYR A 63 24.90 6.17 -13.10
C TYR A 63 24.96 5.72 -14.56
N THR A 64 24.02 4.87 -15.00
CA THR A 64 24.05 4.29 -16.35
C THR A 64 22.64 4.21 -16.95
N LYS A 65 22.56 4.19 -18.29
CA LYS A 65 21.31 3.87 -19.01
C LYS A 65 21.22 2.36 -19.21
N ARG A 66 20.01 1.80 -19.12
CA ARG A 66 19.80 0.36 -19.36
C ARG A 66 19.94 -0.01 -20.84
N HIS A 67 19.47 0.86 -21.73
CA HIS A 67 19.60 0.75 -23.18
C HIS A 67 19.43 2.12 -23.84
N ASN A 68 19.81 2.22 -25.12
CA ASN A 68 19.60 3.44 -25.91
C ASN A 68 18.10 3.67 -26.11
N GLY A 69 17.59 4.82 -25.66
CA GLY A 69 16.17 5.18 -25.76
C GLY A 69 15.39 5.08 -24.44
N ASP A 70 15.95 4.47 -23.39
CA ASP A 70 15.35 4.56 -22.06
C ASP A 70 15.50 6.01 -21.54
N PRO A 71 14.41 6.71 -21.20
CA PRO A 71 14.50 8.06 -20.63
C PRO A 71 15.13 8.04 -19.22
N ARG A 72 15.23 6.87 -18.59
CA ARG A 72 15.75 6.71 -17.24
C ARG A 72 17.26 6.47 -17.23
N HIS A 73 17.90 7.22 -16.36
CA HIS A 73 19.25 6.95 -15.87
C HIS A 73 19.12 6.19 -14.56
N TYR A 74 19.53 4.94 -14.55
CA TYR A 74 19.51 4.10 -13.37
C TYR A 74 20.80 4.30 -12.57
N ILE A 75 20.68 4.12 -11.26
CA ILE A 75 21.76 4.23 -10.30
C ILE A 75 21.99 2.83 -9.76
N TYR A 76 23.16 2.26 -10.02
CA TYR A 76 23.50 0.88 -9.68
C TYR A 76 24.54 0.80 -8.58
N ASN A 77 24.32 -0.07 -7.59
CA ASN A 77 25.35 -0.56 -6.69
C ASN A 77 25.65 -2.02 -7.03
N GLY A 78 26.76 -2.26 -7.73
CA GLY A 78 26.99 -3.53 -8.40
C GLY A 78 25.87 -3.84 -9.40
N ASN A 79 25.12 -4.92 -9.17
CA ASN A 79 23.99 -5.33 -10.02
C ASN A 79 22.63 -4.84 -9.51
N GLU A 80 22.57 -4.16 -8.37
CA GLU A 80 21.33 -3.68 -7.80
C GLU A 80 21.00 -2.26 -8.23
N VAL A 81 19.77 -2.03 -8.69
CA VAL A 81 19.25 -0.67 -8.91
C VAL A 81 18.96 -0.05 -7.55
N VAL A 82 19.74 0.94 -7.13
CA VAL A 82 19.53 1.70 -5.88
C VAL A 82 18.75 3.00 -6.11
N GLY A 83 18.54 3.40 -7.36
CA GLY A 83 17.73 4.55 -7.70
C GLY A 83 17.59 4.76 -9.21
N PHE A 84 16.86 5.79 -9.61
CA PHE A 84 16.80 6.25 -10.99
C PHE A 84 16.44 7.74 -11.09
N VAL A 85 16.74 8.33 -12.24
CA VAL A 85 16.28 9.65 -12.67
C VAL A 85 15.66 9.50 -14.06
N ASP A 86 14.36 9.77 -14.16
CA ASP A 86 13.64 9.83 -15.42
C ASP A 86 13.77 11.24 -16.02
N LYS A 87 14.50 11.35 -17.13
CA LYS A 87 14.81 12.64 -17.74
C LYS A 87 13.64 13.26 -18.50
N GLU A 88 12.60 12.48 -18.82
CA GLU A 88 11.39 12.99 -19.47
C GLU A 88 10.38 13.50 -18.44
N THR A 89 10.19 12.77 -17.35
CA THR A 89 9.16 13.08 -16.35
C THR A 89 9.68 13.89 -15.17
N GLY A 90 11.00 13.92 -14.94
CA GLY A 90 11.61 14.50 -13.73
C GLY A 90 11.53 13.60 -12.50
N GLU A 91 10.89 12.43 -12.59
CA GLU A 91 10.82 11.49 -11.48
C GLU A 91 12.22 11.03 -11.07
N THR A 92 12.56 11.25 -9.80
CA THR A 92 13.84 10.86 -9.22
C THR A 92 13.59 10.03 -7.98
N ARG A 93 14.17 8.83 -7.94
CA ARG A 93 14.04 7.88 -6.84
C ARG A 93 15.41 7.45 -6.33
N VAL A 94 15.58 7.43 -5.02
CA VAL A 94 16.67 6.72 -4.33
C VAL A 94 16.04 5.83 -3.29
N PHE A 95 16.17 4.53 -3.48
CA PHE A 95 15.59 3.52 -2.60
C PHE A 95 16.52 3.31 -1.40
N PRO A 96 16.03 3.36 -0.17
CA PRO A 96 16.84 3.03 1.00
C PRO A 96 17.22 1.54 0.98
N ASP A 97 18.40 1.21 1.52
CA ASP A 97 18.74 -0.16 1.87
C ASP A 97 18.33 -0.44 3.31
N TYR A 98 17.15 -1.02 3.51
CA TYR A 98 16.64 -1.30 4.86
C TYR A 98 17.49 -2.29 5.66
N SER A 99 18.34 -3.10 5.02
CA SER A 99 19.28 -4.01 5.69
C SER A 99 20.48 -3.29 6.28
N ALA A 100 20.83 -2.14 5.71
CA ALA A 100 21.94 -1.30 6.15
C ALA A 100 21.49 -0.18 7.10
N LEU A 101 20.19 0.03 7.29
CA LEU A 101 19.67 1.03 8.22
C LEU A 101 20.05 0.67 9.66
N LYS A 102 20.56 1.67 10.37
CA LYS A 102 20.87 1.58 11.79
C LYS A 102 19.77 2.26 12.59
N PRO A 103 19.43 1.73 13.78
CA PRO A 103 18.61 2.43 14.76
C PRO A 103 19.13 3.86 15.02
N CYS A 104 18.23 4.84 14.97
CA CYS A 104 18.54 6.21 15.34
C CYS A 104 18.70 6.31 16.86
N THR A 105 19.85 6.79 17.33
CA THR A 105 20.14 6.93 18.77
C THR A 105 19.50 8.17 19.40
N ASN A 106 19.12 9.15 18.56
CA ASN A 106 18.44 10.37 18.95
C ASN A 106 17.20 10.53 18.05
N PRO A 107 16.19 11.32 18.47
CA PRO A 107 15.11 11.72 17.58
C PRO A 107 15.66 12.31 16.28
N VAL A 108 15.09 11.89 15.15
CA VAL A 108 15.51 12.36 13.83
C VAL A 108 15.10 13.82 13.64
N ASP A 109 16.06 14.69 13.39
CA ASP A 109 15.81 16.11 13.11
C ASP A 109 15.69 16.34 11.60
N VAL A 110 14.48 16.13 11.10
CA VAL A 110 14.13 16.31 9.69
C VAL A 110 14.34 17.75 9.22
N GLN A 111 14.03 18.74 10.07
CA GLN A 111 14.15 20.15 9.71
C GLN A 111 15.62 20.52 9.52
N HIS A 112 16.48 20.11 10.45
CA HIS A 112 17.92 20.34 10.32
C HIS A 112 18.52 19.58 9.13
N ALA A 113 18.18 18.30 8.96
CA ALA A 113 18.71 17.47 7.87
C ALA A 113 18.36 18.02 6.48
N LEU A 114 17.20 18.67 6.35
CA LEU A 114 16.70 19.19 5.08
C LEU A 114 16.80 20.71 4.94
N ALA A 115 17.32 21.43 5.96
CA ALA A 115 17.45 22.88 5.92
C ALA A 115 18.26 23.35 4.70
N ALA A 116 19.39 22.69 4.40
CA ALA A 116 20.19 23.00 3.23
C ALA A 116 19.41 22.81 1.92
N PHE A 117 18.58 21.78 1.84
CA PHE A 117 17.76 21.48 0.66
C PHE A 117 16.70 22.55 0.39
N LEU A 118 16.18 23.18 1.44
CA LEU A 118 15.17 24.24 1.32
C LEU A 118 15.81 25.61 1.08
N HIS A 119 16.88 25.94 1.81
CA HIS A 119 17.54 27.25 1.71
C HIS A 119 18.29 27.46 0.40
N GLN A 120 18.86 26.40 -0.18
CA GLN A 120 19.52 26.42 -1.48
C GLN A 120 18.57 25.99 -2.62
N GLY A 121 17.28 25.77 -2.29
CA GLY A 121 16.28 25.01 -3.03
C GLY A 121 15.76 25.58 -4.34
N GLY A 122 16.20 26.76 -4.78
CA GLY A 122 15.67 27.38 -6.01
C GLY A 122 15.77 26.53 -7.28
N LYS A 123 16.62 25.49 -7.29
CA LYS A 123 16.75 24.54 -8.41
C LYS A 123 15.85 23.29 -8.27
N ALA A 124 15.79 22.71 -7.06
CA ALA A 124 14.96 21.53 -6.77
C ALA A 124 13.46 21.90 -6.68
N PHE A 125 13.17 23.11 -6.23
CA PHE A 125 11.83 23.66 -6.09
C PHE A 125 11.83 25.03 -6.77
N PRO A 126 11.72 25.08 -8.11
CA PRO A 126 11.71 26.34 -8.85
C PRO A 126 10.57 27.23 -8.36
N SER A 127 10.81 28.55 -8.44
CA SER A 127 9.79 29.54 -8.08
C SER A 127 8.50 29.28 -8.86
N ASP A 128 7.40 29.22 -8.13
CA ASP A 128 6.06 29.05 -8.71
C ASP A 128 5.02 29.85 -7.90
N ASP A 129 3.77 29.87 -8.37
CA ASP A 129 2.70 30.67 -7.76
C ASP A 129 2.00 29.97 -6.58
N THR A 130 2.58 28.88 -6.08
CA THR A 130 2.10 28.14 -4.91
C THR A 130 3.00 28.39 -3.70
N ARG A 131 2.77 27.64 -2.62
CA ARG A 131 3.59 27.68 -1.42
C ARG A 131 4.02 26.26 -1.06
N THR A 132 5.14 26.16 -0.36
CA THR A 132 5.66 24.88 0.11
C THR A 132 5.99 24.97 1.60
N GLU A 133 5.86 23.84 2.28
CA GLU A 133 6.31 23.66 3.66
C GLU A 133 6.92 22.28 3.85
N LEU A 134 7.89 22.17 4.77
CA LEU A 134 8.46 20.90 5.15
C LEU A 134 7.71 20.35 6.38
N VAL A 135 7.09 19.19 6.20
CA VAL A 135 6.36 18.48 7.24
C VAL A 135 7.10 17.20 7.62
N VAL A 136 7.20 16.96 8.93
CA VAL A 136 7.69 15.67 9.44
C VAL A 136 6.64 14.60 9.12
N GLY A 137 7.03 13.58 8.36
CA GLY A 137 6.20 12.47 7.93
C GLY A 137 6.23 11.30 8.90
N SER A 138 5.98 10.10 8.36
CA SER A 138 6.06 8.83 9.10
C SER A 138 7.50 8.47 9.45
N SER A 139 7.67 7.72 10.53
CA SER A 139 8.91 7.04 10.89
C SER A 139 8.80 5.54 10.61
N LEU A 140 9.82 4.98 9.98
CA LEU A 140 9.99 3.53 9.85
C LEU A 140 10.54 3.01 11.17
N GLN A 141 9.83 2.08 11.77
CA GLN A 141 10.21 1.45 13.03
C GLN A 141 10.45 -0.04 12.81
N GLY A 142 11.28 -0.64 13.65
CA GLY A 142 11.56 -2.06 13.62
C GLY A 142 11.72 -2.66 15.02
N SER A 143 11.26 -3.89 15.19
CA SER A 143 11.41 -4.65 16.43
C SER A 143 11.76 -6.09 16.12
N GLU A 144 12.52 -6.71 17.03
CA GLU A 144 13.01 -8.08 16.91
C GLU A 144 12.59 -8.89 18.12
N VAL A 145 12.21 -10.15 17.88
CA VAL A 145 11.98 -11.15 18.92
C VAL A 145 12.80 -12.40 18.66
N LYS A 146 13.45 -12.88 19.72
CA LYS A 146 14.14 -14.18 19.76
C LYS A 146 13.49 -15.07 20.82
N PRO A 147 13.50 -16.40 20.62
CA PRO A 147 13.13 -17.33 21.67
C PRO A 147 14.09 -17.19 22.86
N PRO A 148 13.64 -17.51 24.09
CA PRO A 148 14.34 -17.21 25.33
C PRO A 148 15.62 -18.02 25.54
N THR A 149 15.83 -19.08 24.76
CA THR A 149 17.07 -19.88 24.80
C THR A 149 17.44 -20.29 23.37
N GLU A 150 18.70 -20.08 22.98
CA GLU A 150 19.20 -20.60 21.71
C GLU A 150 18.98 -22.13 21.68
N GLY A 151 18.25 -22.60 20.67
CA GLY A 151 17.91 -24.02 20.53
C GLY A 151 16.60 -24.47 21.19
N SER A 152 15.85 -23.61 21.89
CA SER A 152 14.56 -24.00 22.52
C SER A 152 13.41 -24.25 21.54
N GLY A 153 13.65 -24.13 20.23
CA GLY A 153 12.65 -24.17 19.17
C GLY A 153 11.77 -22.92 19.14
N ALA A 154 11.09 -22.70 18.02
CA ALA A 154 10.06 -21.67 17.91
C ALA A 154 8.95 -21.92 18.96
N PRO A 155 8.37 -20.88 19.57
CA PRO A 155 7.21 -21.04 20.44
C PRO A 155 6.10 -21.80 19.70
N THR A 156 5.66 -22.94 20.23
CA THR A 156 4.43 -23.58 19.77
C THR A 156 3.27 -22.94 20.51
N GLU A 157 2.32 -22.34 19.77
CA GLU A 157 1.07 -21.93 20.35
C GLU A 157 0.44 -23.09 21.14
N GLY A 158 -0.08 -22.77 22.32
CA GLY A 158 -0.77 -23.72 23.19
C GLY A 158 0.10 -24.51 24.18
N SER A 159 1.44 -24.53 24.08
CA SER A 159 2.29 -25.33 25.00
C SER A 159 3.14 -24.52 25.99
N GLY A 160 3.36 -23.23 25.73
CA GLY A 160 4.04 -22.36 26.69
C GLY A 160 3.02 -21.75 27.65
N SER A 161 3.06 -22.17 28.92
CA SER A 161 2.43 -21.41 30.01
C SER A 161 2.82 -19.93 29.91
N VAL A 162 1.97 -19.02 30.37
CA VAL A 162 2.24 -17.57 30.42
C VAL A 162 3.63 -17.28 31.00
N ALA A 163 4.11 -18.13 31.92
CA ALA A 163 5.43 -18.06 32.53
C ALA A 163 6.62 -18.31 31.58
N ARG A 164 6.49 -19.18 30.56
CA ARG A 164 7.60 -19.46 29.62
C ARG A 164 7.88 -18.26 28.68
N ARG A 165 6.86 -17.46 28.40
CA ARG A 165 6.90 -16.32 27.47
C ARG A 165 7.28 -14.99 28.14
N ALA A 166 7.24 -14.93 29.48
CA ALA A 166 7.72 -13.77 30.23
C ALA A 166 9.26 -13.58 30.11
N ASN A 167 9.97 -14.61 29.67
CA ASN A 167 11.44 -14.62 29.55
C ASN A 167 11.94 -14.37 28.12
N ASP A 168 11.07 -14.12 27.15
CA ASP A 168 11.50 -13.81 25.77
C ASP A 168 12.36 -12.54 25.81
N THR A 169 13.58 -12.63 25.28
CA THR A 169 14.48 -11.47 25.22
C THR A 169 14.00 -10.51 24.16
N VAL A 170 13.53 -9.35 24.61
CA VAL A 170 13.11 -8.24 23.77
C VAL A 170 14.29 -7.28 23.62
N ALA A 171 14.78 -7.09 22.39
CA ALA A 171 15.90 -6.17 22.14
C ALA A 171 15.46 -4.70 22.20
N ASP A 172 14.22 -4.39 21.81
CA ASP A 172 13.62 -3.05 21.88
C ASP A 172 12.09 -3.14 22.04
N PRO A 173 11.55 -2.99 23.27
CA PRO A 173 10.11 -3.18 23.51
C PRO A 173 9.23 -2.05 22.97
N ALA A 174 9.80 -0.93 22.50
CA ALA A 174 9.05 0.16 21.88
C ALA A 174 9.20 0.20 20.36
N GLY A 175 10.20 -0.50 19.81
CA GLY A 175 10.57 -0.47 18.41
C GLY A 175 11.57 0.66 18.12
N ALA A 176 12.64 0.32 17.43
CA ALA A 176 13.70 1.25 17.06
C ALA A 176 13.28 2.07 15.85
N THR A 177 13.39 3.40 15.91
CA THR A 177 13.27 4.26 14.73
C THR A 177 14.46 4.07 13.82
N LEU A 178 14.22 3.64 12.58
CA LEU A 178 15.25 3.38 11.57
C LEU A 178 15.45 4.58 10.64
N LEU A 179 14.36 5.24 10.26
CA LEU A 179 14.37 6.53 9.56
C LEU A 179 13.06 7.28 9.81
N THR A 180 13.08 8.60 9.62
CA THR A 180 11.90 9.46 9.63
C THR A 180 11.84 10.24 8.33
N LEU A 181 10.65 10.37 7.77
CA LEU A 181 10.45 11.05 6.51
C LEU A 181 10.29 12.55 6.73
N GLY A 182 10.86 13.34 5.83
CA GLY A 182 10.50 14.74 5.62
C GLY A 182 9.80 14.89 4.27
N THR A 183 8.63 15.51 4.27
CA THR A 183 7.85 15.72 3.04
C THR A 183 7.70 17.21 2.78
N VAL A 184 8.11 17.65 1.60
CA VAL A 184 7.81 18.99 1.10
C VAL A 184 6.40 18.97 0.55
N GLN A 185 5.47 19.57 1.27
CA GLN A 185 4.06 19.66 0.91
C GLN A 185 3.80 20.97 0.17
N ARG A 186 3.06 20.88 -0.94
CA ARG A 186 2.56 22.06 -1.66
C ARG A 186 1.18 22.45 -1.12
N PHE A 187 0.94 23.74 -1.03
CA PHE A 187 -0.39 24.30 -0.76
C PHE A 187 -0.63 25.58 -1.57
N VAL A 188 -1.91 25.93 -1.70
CA VAL A 188 -2.38 27.13 -2.37
C VAL A 188 -3.04 28.04 -1.35
N GLU A 189 -2.67 29.31 -1.33
CA GLU A 189 -3.34 30.33 -0.53
C GLU A 189 -4.29 31.15 -1.40
N VAL A 190 -5.55 31.23 -1.00
CA VAL A 190 -6.56 32.07 -1.66
C VAL A 190 -7.22 32.94 -0.61
N ASN A 191 -6.91 34.24 -0.63
CA ASN A 191 -7.51 35.24 0.26
C ASN A 191 -7.40 34.90 1.76
N GLY A 192 -6.27 34.30 2.16
CA GLY A 192 -5.97 33.92 3.54
C GLY A 192 -6.28 32.44 3.85
N ASP A 193 -7.11 31.77 3.04
CA ASP A 193 -7.42 30.36 3.21
C ASP A 193 -6.32 29.49 2.59
N LYS A 194 -5.86 28.49 3.35
CA LYS A 194 -4.85 27.51 2.93
C LYS A 194 -5.51 26.22 2.44
N PHE A 195 -5.27 25.87 1.18
CA PHE A 195 -5.76 24.63 0.57
C PHE A 195 -4.58 23.68 0.29
N PRO A 196 -4.60 22.43 0.80
CA PRO A 196 -3.54 21.48 0.50
C PRO A 196 -3.58 21.08 -0.98
N VAL A 197 -2.43 20.67 -1.52
CA VAL A 197 -2.37 19.95 -2.80
C VAL A 197 -2.50 18.44 -2.54
N CYS A 198 -3.30 17.78 -3.37
CA CYS A 198 -3.63 16.35 -3.30
C CYS A 198 -3.39 15.70 -4.67
N GLY A 199 -3.41 14.36 -4.73
CA GLY A 199 -3.21 13.62 -5.98
C GLY A 199 -1.76 13.17 -6.22
N PRO A 200 -1.51 12.41 -7.31
CA PRO A 200 -0.24 11.73 -7.56
C PRO A 200 0.89 12.62 -8.08
N GLY A 201 0.62 13.90 -8.33
CA GLY A 201 1.54 14.86 -8.93
C GLY A 201 2.67 15.31 -8.02
N SER A 202 2.94 16.62 -7.97
CA SER A 202 4.16 17.19 -7.38
C SER A 202 4.36 16.76 -5.91
N ARG A 203 5.37 15.92 -5.68
CA ARG A 203 5.72 15.27 -4.41
C ARG A 203 7.23 15.28 -4.21
N ALA A 204 7.65 15.54 -2.99
CA ALA A 204 9.03 15.35 -2.59
C ALA A 204 9.11 14.84 -1.15
N THR A 205 9.60 13.63 -0.98
CA THR A 205 9.78 12.97 0.31
C THR A 205 11.23 12.50 0.45
N PHE A 206 11.81 12.73 1.61
CA PHE A 206 13.20 12.41 1.96
C PHE A 206 13.21 11.53 3.21
N GLY A 207 13.83 10.36 3.16
CA GLY A 207 14.04 9.55 4.37
C GLY A 207 15.32 9.94 5.07
N VAL A 208 15.21 10.38 6.32
CA VAL A 208 16.33 10.79 7.17
C VAL A 208 16.57 9.70 8.21
N GLY A 209 17.73 9.08 8.16
CA GLY A 209 18.11 7.97 9.05
C GLY A 209 19.19 8.35 10.07
N PHE A 210 19.89 7.32 10.55
CA PHE A 210 20.96 7.43 11.52
C PHE A 210 21.97 8.56 11.20
N GLY A 211 22.26 9.38 12.20
CA GLY A 211 23.16 10.54 12.06
C GLY A 211 22.55 11.70 11.26
N ASN A 212 21.22 11.80 11.18
CA ASN A 212 20.48 12.81 10.42
C ASN A 212 20.86 12.85 8.93
N LYS A 213 21.19 11.68 8.36
CA LYS A 213 21.55 11.56 6.94
C LYS A 213 20.34 11.23 6.10
N VAL A 214 20.22 11.89 4.95
CA VAL A 214 19.21 11.54 3.94
C VAL A 214 19.65 10.25 3.23
N VAL A 215 18.86 9.20 3.33
CA VAL A 215 19.12 7.83 2.85
C VAL A 215 18.08 7.33 1.83
N SER A 216 17.01 8.08 1.62
CA SER A 216 16.05 7.83 0.54
C SER A 216 15.46 9.11 -0.02
N LEU A 217 14.95 9.01 -1.25
CA LEU A 217 14.35 10.11 -1.98
C LEU A 217 13.22 9.60 -2.87
N SER A 218 12.06 10.24 -2.76
CA SER A 218 10.98 10.20 -3.72
C SER A 218 10.74 11.62 -4.21
N TYR A 219 11.00 11.90 -5.48
CA TYR A 219 10.85 13.25 -6.01
C TYR A 219 10.19 13.22 -7.38
N PHE A 220 9.18 14.05 -7.55
CA PHE A 220 8.56 14.36 -8.83
C PHE A 220 7.93 15.74 -8.65
N TRP A 221 8.37 16.75 -9.41
CA TRP A 221 7.91 18.11 -9.18
C TRP A 221 7.80 18.88 -10.49
N LYS A 222 6.70 19.63 -10.64
CA LYS A 222 6.48 20.58 -11.74
C LYS A 222 6.06 21.92 -11.15
N PRO A 223 6.71 23.05 -11.49
CA PRO A 223 6.29 24.36 -11.03
C PRO A 223 4.86 24.65 -11.52
N ALA A 224 4.05 25.26 -10.66
CA ALA A 224 2.67 25.63 -10.97
C ALA A 224 2.53 27.15 -11.17
N THR A 225 2.09 27.58 -12.35
CA THR A 225 1.85 29.00 -12.67
C THR A 225 0.35 29.30 -12.66
N ARG A 226 -0.06 30.33 -11.94
CA ARG A 226 -1.45 30.77 -11.81
C ARG A 226 -1.94 31.24 -13.17
N THR A 227 -3.01 30.63 -13.65
CA THR A 227 -3.65 31.04 -14.90
C THR A 227 -4.63 32.21 -14.65
N LYS A 228 -5.12 32.81 -15.73
CA LYS A 228 -6.24 33.78 -15.67
C LYS A 228 -7.60 33.11 -15.43
N LYS A 229 -7.67 31.77 -15.37
CA LYS A 229 -8.90 31.01 -15.20
C LYS A 229 -9.18 30.78 -13.72
N THR A 230 -10.46 30.81 -13.36
CA THR A 230 -10.95 30.51 -12.01
C THR A 230 -12.16 29.58 -12.09
N ARG A 231 -12.35 28.74 -11.08
CA ARG A 231 -13.56 27.94 -10.87
C ARG A 231 -14.42 28.58 -9.80
N LYS A 232 -15.66 28.94 -10.18
CA LYS A 232 -16.66 29.40 -9.21
C LYS A 232 -17.25 28.18 -8.51
N PRO A 233 -17.23 28.11 -7.17
CA PRO A 233 -17.88 27.04 -6.43
C PRO A 233 -19.38 26.96 -6.76
N LEU A 234 -19.91 25.74 -6.79
CA LEU A 234 -21.35 25.54 -6.90
C LEU A 234 -22.01 25.83 -5.54
N PRO A 235 -23.28 26.26 -5.53
CA PRO A 235 -24.10 26.25 -4.31
C PRO A 235 -24.09 24.88 -3.62
N SER A 236 -24.17 24.87 -2.29
CA SER A 236 -24.01 23.66 -1.46
C SER A 236 -24.91 22.49 -1.87
N ASP A 237 -26.18 22.77 -2.19
CA ASP A 237 -27.17 21.79 -2.66
C ASP A 237 -26.73 21.11 -3.97
N LYS A 238 -26.13 21.88 -4.89
CA LYS A 238 -25.58 21.35 -6.14
C LYS A 238 -24.29 20.57 -5.92
N VAL A 239 -23.45 20.97 -4.97
CA VAL A 239 -22.26 20.20 -4.59
C VAL A 239 -22.65 18.83 -4.04
N VAL A 240 -23.61 18.79 -3.10
CA VAL A 240 -24.14 17.52 -2.55
C VAL A 240 -24.64 16.63 -3.69
N LYS A 241 -25.44 17.17 -4.62
CA LYS A 241 -25.91 16.40 -5.78
C LYS A 241 -24.76 15.87 -6.64
N HIS A 242 -23.74 16.68 -6.88
CA HIS A 242 -22.58 16.30 -7.69
C HIS A 242 -21.78 15.18 -7.04
N ILE A 243 -21.53 15.27 -5.73
CA ILE A 243 -20.84 14.20 -4.97
C ILE A 243 -21.66 12.91 -5.00
N LYS A 244 -22.98 12.98 -4.78
CA LYS A 244 -23.85 11.79 -4.84
C LYS A 244 -23.83 11.13 -6.22
N GLU A 245 -23.81 11.89 -7.30
CA GLU A 245 -23.72 11.31 -8.65
C GLU A 245 -22.34 10.70 -8.92
N ALA A 246 -21.25 11.33 -8.48
CA ALA A 246 -19.90 10.77 -8.59
C ALA A 246 -19.76 9.42 -7.86
N LEU A 247 -20.41 9.31 -6.69
CA LEU A 247 -20.39 8.10 -5.87
C LEU A 247 -21.38 7.02 -6.30
N LYS A 248 -22.27 7.30 -7.26
CA LYS A 248 -23.31 6.37 -7.70
C LYS A 248 -22.74 5.10 -8.31
N SER A 249 -21.62 5.21 -9.02
CA SER A 249 -20.88 4.06 -9.56
C SER A 249 -20.24 3.20 -8.47
N LYS A 250 -20.27 3.62 -7.21
CA LYS A 250 -19.78 2.87 -6.05
C LYS A 250 -20.92 2.25 -5.23
N VAL A 251 -22.18 2.54 -5.56
CA VAL A 251 -23.37 1.95 -4.92
C VAL A 251 -23.66 0.55 -5.49
N GLY A 252 -24.02 -0.40 -4.62
CA GLY A 252 -24.40 -1.77 -4.98
C GLY A 252 -23.25 -2.79 -4.88
N TYR A 253 -22.05 -2.36 -4.50
CA TYR A 253 -20.86 -3.20 -4.54
C TYR A 253 -20.52 -3.92 -3.22
N GLN A 254 -21.05 -3.51 -2.07
CA GLN A 254 -20.93 -4.20 -0.75
C GLN A 254 -22.06 -3.83 0.22
N GLY A 255 -23.07 -3.15 -0.30
CA GLY A 255 -24.08 -2.46 0.48
C GLY A 255 -25.02 -1.76 -0.46
N LYS A 256 -26.29 -1.68 -0.05
CA LYS A 256 -27.30 -0.92 -0.80
C LYS A 256 -27.00 0.59 -0.80
N TYR A 257 -26.04 1.03 0.03
CA TYR A 257 -25.74 2.42 0.28
C TYR A 257 -24.23 2.71 0.33
N VAL A 258 -23.89 3.98 0.18
CA VAL A 258 -22.56 4.56 0.42
C VAL A 258 -22.71 5.63 1.48
N LYS A 259 -21.84 5.64 2.48
CA LYS A 259 -21.78 6.67 3.52
C LYS A 259 -20.54 7.54 3.35
N VAL A 260 -20.74 8.85 3.27
CA VAL A 260 -19.65 9.82 3.22
C VAL A 260 -19.25 10.23 4.63
N HIS A 261 -17.94 10.17 4.92
CA HIS A 261 -17.38 10.52 6.23
C HIS A 261 -16.79 11.92 6.25
N SER A 262 -16.14 12.34 5.16
CA SER A 262 -15.55 13.68 5.06
C SER A 262 -15.54 14.19 3.62
N VAL A 263 -15.62 15.51 3.49
CA VAL A 263 -15.49 16.26 2.23
C VAL A 263 -14.57 17.44 2.51
N ASP A 264 -13.36 17.42 1.96
CA ASP A 264 -12.40 18.52 2.16
C ASP A 264 -11.99 19.13 0.82
N PRO A 265 -11.81 20.45 0.73
CA PRO A 265 -11.33 21.08 -0.50
C PRO A 265 -9.81 20.91 -0.60
N CYS A 266 -9.32 20.53 -1.77
CA CYS A 266 -7.90 20.52 -2.08
C CYS A 266 -7.66 20.92 -3.54
N PHE A 267 -6.41 21.16 -3.90
CA PHE A 267 -6.00 21.33 -5.28
C PHE A 267 -5.41 20.01 -5.79
N TYR A 268 -6.07 19.37 -6.76
CA TYR A 268 -5.64 18.11 -7.34
C TYR A 268 -4.53 18.34 -8.37
N ASP A 269 -3.36 17.76 -8.11
CA ASP A 269 -2.22 17.67 -9.02
C ASP A 269 -2.19 16.26 -9.61
N SER A 270 -2.57 16.13 -10.88
CA SER A 270 -2.46 14.85 -11.59
C SER A 270 -1.02 14.53 -12.03
N GLY A 271 -0.12 15.52 -11.95
CA GLY A 271 1.21 15.48 -12.56
C GLY A 271 1.21 15.69 -14.08
N VAL A 272 0.07 15.98 -14.71
CA VAL A 272 -0.06 16.09 -16.17
C VAL A 272 0.07 17.54 -16.63
N GLN A 273 -1.03 18.31 -16.67
CA GLN A 273 -1.05 19.68 -17.21
C GLN A 273 -1.55 20.73 -16.22
N TYR A 274 -2.42 20.37 -15.27
CA TYR A 274 -3.08 21.35 -14.41
C TYR A 274 -3.01 20.99 -12.92
N LEU A 275 -3.09 22.03 -12.09
CA LEU A 275 -3.48 21.95 -10.70
C LEU A 275 -4.85 22.61 -10.58
N GLN A 276 -5.87 21.85 -10.16
CA GLN A 276 -7.27 22.30 -10.19
C GLN A 276 -8.00 22.04 -8.87
N PRO A 277 -8.94 22.90 -8.47
CA PRO A 277 -9.66 22.74 -7.21
C PRO A 277 -10.67 21.58 -7.28
N VAL A 278 -10.64 20.71 -6.28
CA VAL A 278 -11.54 19.55 -6.13
C VAL A 278 -12.01 19.42 -4.67
N TYR A 279 -13.13 18.73 -4.48
CA TYR A 279 -13.49 18.12 -3.21
C TYR A 279 -12.88 16.71 -3.16
N ARG A 280 -12.14 16.42 -2.10
CA ARG A 280 -11.67 15.08 -1.77
C ARG A 280 -12.66 14.44 -0.80
N VAL A 281 -13.34 13.41 -1.27
CA VAL A 281 -14.45 12.74 -0.58
C VAL A 281 -13.99 11.38 -0.08
N LEU A 282 -14.07 11.16 1.22
CA LEU A 282 -13.81 9.85 1.84
C LEU A 282 -15.14 9.20 2.18
N ALA A 283 -15.34 7.98 1.69
CA ALA A 283 -16.59 7.26 1.83
C ALA A 283 -16.38 5.76 2.05
N THR A 284 -17.41 5.09 2.55
CA THR A 284 -17.45 3.63 2.70
C THR A 284 -18.74 3.08 2.10
N PRO A 285 -18.70 1.91 1.44
CA PRO A 285 -19.89 1.11 1.22
C PRO A 285 -20.50 0.72 2.57
N PHE A 286 -21.83 0.68 2.65
CA PHE A 286 -22.55 0.44 3.89
C PHE A 286 -23.92 -0.21 3.63
N ASP A 287 -24.31 -1.14 4.51
CA ASP A 287 -25.68 -1.63 4.62
C ASP A 287 -26.20 -1.35 6.05
N PRO A 288 -27.23 -0.52 6.22
CA PRO A 288 -27.79 -0.19 7.54
C PRO A 288 -28.38 -1.39 8.27
N ASN A 289 -28.64 -2.49 7.58
CA ASN A 289 -29.18 -3.71 8.17
C ASN A 289 -28.08 -4.73 8.49
N ALA A 290 -26.84 -4.48 8.07
CA ALA A 290 -25.72 -5.36 8.31
C ALA A 290 -24.98 -4.97 9.59
N ASN A 291 -24.85 -5.93 10.52
CA ASN A 291 -23.91 -5.82 11.63
C ASN A 291 -22.51 -6.17 11.12
N ALA A 292 -21.80 -5.20 10.56
CA ALA A 292 -20.41 -5.40 10.14
C ALA A 292 -19.53 -5.82 11.32
N THR A 293 -18.68 -6.82 11.09
CA THR A 293 -17.77 -7.36 12.11
C THR A 293 -16.30 -7.11 11.82
N VAL A 294 -16.04 -6.47 10.68
CA VAL A 294 -14.73 -5.99 10.27
C VAL A 294 -14.87 -4.54 9.81
N THR A 295 -13.77 -3.80 9.82
CA THR A 295 -13.75 -2.43 9.31
C THR A 295 -13.80 -2.49 7.78
N PRO A 296 -14.88 -2.02 7.11
CA PRO A 296 -14.92 -2.00 5.66
C PRO A 296 -13.81 -1.08 5.15
N LYS A 297 -13.06 -1.53 4.13
CA LYS A 297 -12.14 -0.66 3.39
C LYS A 297 -12.90 0.60 2.92
N GLN A 298 -12.30 1.77 3.15
CA GLN A 298 -12.87 3.05 2.70
C GLN A 298 -12.31 3.38 1.32
N PHE A 299 -12.95 4.24 0.54
CA PHE A 299 -12.41 4.69 -0.74
C PHE A 299 -12.36 6.21 -0.81
N LEU A 300 -11.50 6.71 -1.70
CA LEU A 300 -11.26 8.13 -1.91
C LEU A 300 -11.73 8.53 -3.31
N GLU A 301 -12.56 9.56 -3.39
CA GLU A 301 -13.06 10.10 -4.65
C GLU A 301 -12.71 11.59 -4.77
N TYR A 302 -12.46 12.06 -6.00
CA TYR A 302 -12.15 13.46 -6.27
C TYR A 302 -13.23 14.07 -7.16
N VAL A 303 -13.97 15.03 -6.61
CA VAL A 303 -15.09 15.68 -7.29
C VAL A 303 -14.71 17.13 -7.65
N PRO A 304 -14.73 17.53 -8.92
CA PRO A 304 -14.26 18.85 -9.34
C PRO A 304 -15.11 20.00 -8.77
N ILE A 305 -14.44 21.04 -8.28
CA ILE A 305 -15.11 22.27 -7.81
C ILE A 305 -15.50 23.11 -9.01
N GLY A 306 -16.79 23.46 -9.10
CA GLY A 306 -17.33 24.32 -10.16
C GLY A 306 -17.79 23.59 -11.42
N GLY A 307 -18.08 22.29 -11.34
CA GLY A 307 -18.60 21.50 -12.46
C GLY A 307 -17.52 20.60 -13.05
N ASP A 308 -17.26 20.68 -14.35
CA ASP A 308 -16.41 19.71 -15.06
C ASP A 308 -14.92 19.78 -14.68
N SER A 309 -14.24 18.63 -14.70
CA SER A 309 -12.78 18.56 -14.56
C SER A 309 -12.05 19.03 -15.83
N LEU A 310 -10.86 19.61 -15.66
CA LEU A 310 -9.97 19.97 -16.78
C LEU A 310 -9.21 18.77 -17.35
N GLU A 311 -8.98 17.75 -16.53
CA GLU A 311 -8.23 16.53 -16.86
C GLU A 311 -8.69 15.37 -15.96
N SER A 312 -8.26 14.15 -16.23
CA SER A 312 -8.67 12.98 -15.43
C SER A 312 -8.29 13.16 -13.96
N LEU A 313 -9.27 12.99 -13.05
CA LEU A 313 -9.08 13.01 -11.60
C LEU A 313 -8.83 11.62 -11.01
N VAL A 314 -9.04 10.58 -11.82
CA VAL A 314 -8.68 9.23 -11.42
C VAL A 314 -7.16 9.11 -11.50
N PRO A 315 -6.48 8.63 -10.44
CA PRO A 315 -5.09 8.22 -10.54
C PRO A 315 -4.96 7.35 -11.78
N SER A 316 -3.94 7.59 -12.60
CA SER A 316 -3.72 6.80 -13.80
C SER A 316 -3.17 5.43 -13.41
N SER A 317 -3.95 4.63 -12.68
CA SER A 317 -3.92 3.19 -12.80
C SER A 317 -4.30 2.92 -14.24
N LYS A 318 -3.28 2.95 -15.11
CA LYS A 318 -3.35 2.40 -16.44
C LYS A 318 -3.65 0.93 -16.21
N SER A 319 -4.93 0.59 -16.11
CA SER A 319 -5.42 -0.68 -16.59
C SER A 319 -4.75 -0.82 -17.95
N GLY A 320 -3.74 -1.69 -18.02
CA GLY A 320 -3.26 -2.13 -19.32
C GLY A 320 -4.48 -2.60 -20.10
N PRO A 321 -4.44 -2.62 -21.45
CA PRO A 321 -5.51 -3.29 -22.19
C PRO A 321 -5.75 -4.62 -21.50
N GLY A 322 -6.94 -4.76 -20.89
CA GLY A 322 -7.21 -5.86 -19.99
C GLY A 322 -6.83 -7.12 -20.73
N ASP A 323 -6.00 -7.95 -20.12
CA ASP A 323 -5.42 -9.16 -20.70
C ASP A 323 -6.48 -10.24 -21.01
N GLY A 324 -7.75 -9.83 -21.15
CA GLY A 324 -8.93 -10.66 -21.30
C GLY A 324 -9.20 -11.52 -20.07
N GLU A 325 -8.52 -11.26 -18.95
CA GLU A 325 -8.63 -12.11 -17.76
C GLU A 325 -10.06 -12.03 -17.21
N GLY A 326 -10.70 -13.20 -17.09
CA GLY A 326 -12.01 -13.37 -16.47
C GLY A 326 -12.02 -12.95 -14.99
N GLY A 327 -13.15 -13.16 -14.32
CA GLY A 327 -13.19 -13.08 -12.86
C GLY A 327 -12.37 -14.19 -12.20
N PRO A 328 -12.16 -14.14 -10.88
CA PRO A 328 -11.57 -15.24 -10.14
C PRO A 328 -12.37 -16.54 -10.34
N ASP A 329 -11.67 -17.66 -10.42
CA ASP A 329 -12.28 -18.98 -10.55
C ASP A 329 -12.74 -19.52 -9.20
N GLU A 330 -13.72 -20.43 -9.21
CA GLU A 330 -14.05 -21.23 -8.03
C GLU A 330 -12.94 -22.29 -7.80
N PRO A 331 -12.37 -22.39 -6.59
CA PRO A 331 -11.28 -23.32 -6.33
C PRO A 331 -11.77 -24.77 -6.34
N ASN A 332 -11.39 -25.56 -7.35
CA ASN A 332 -11.69 -26.99 -7.42
C ASN A 332 -10.45 -27.85 -7.11
N SER A 333 -10.62 -28.91 -6.32
CA SER A 333 -9.56 -29.88 -6.01
C SER A 333 -9.11 -30.71 -7.21
N SER A 334 -9.90 -30.81 -8.29
CA SER A 334 -9.47 -31.49 -9.54
C SER A 334 -8.54 -30.65 -10.42
N ASP A 335 -8.46 -29.34 -10.20
CA ASP A 335 -7.55 -28.46 -10.96
C ASP A 335 -6.07 -28.79 -10.73
N ASN A 336 -5.78 -29.60 -9.71
CA ASN A 336 -4.45 -30.08 -9.37
C ASN A 336 -3.81 -30.95 -10.47
N VAL A 337 -4.59 -31.62 -11.32
CA VAL A 337 -4.07 -32.54 -12.35
C VAL A 337 -3.80 -31.83 -13.69
N SER A 338 -4.65 -30.87 -14.06
CA SER A 338 -4.53 -30.12 -15.33
C SER A 338 -3.34 -29.15 -15.35
N ARG A 339 -2.93 -28.65 -14.18
CA ARG A 339 -1.86 -27.64 -14.01
C ARG A 339 -0.44 -28.15 -14.33
N SER A 340 -0.23 -29.47 -14.33
CA SER A 340 1.08 -30.09 -14.61
C SER A 340 1.38 -30.24 -16.11
N PHE A 341 0.35 -30.31 -16.98
CA PHE A 341 0.55 -30.69 -18.39
C PHE A 341 0.73 -29.50 -19.34
N LEU A 342 0.01 -28.39 -19.14
CA LEU A 342 0.11 -27.21 -20.02
C LEU A 342 1.47 -26.49 -19.88
N ASN A 343 1.97 -26.36 -18.64
CA ASN A 343 3.24 -25.67 -18.36
C ASN A 343 4.50 -26.42 -18.85
N TYR A 344 4.40 -27.73 -19.10
CA TYR A 344 5.54 -28.56 -19.52
C TYR A 344 5.91 -28.35 -21.00
N PHE A 345 4.93 -28.11 -21.87
CA PHE A 345 5.18 -27.95 -23.32
C PHE A 345 5.62 -26.54 -23.71
N ASP A 346 5.15 -25.51 -23.00
CA ASP A 346 5.60 -24.12 -23.23
C ASP A 346 7.05 -23.91 -22.76
N ALA A 347 7.49 -24.65 -21.74
CA ALA A 347 8.85 -24.55 -21.18
C ALA A 347 9.98 -25.03 -22.12
N ARG A 348 9.67 -25.83 -23.14
CA ARG A 348 10.69 -26.39 -24.06
C ARG A 348 11.01 -25.51 -25.27
N LYS A 349 10.32 -24.39 -25.45
CA LYS A 349 10.46 -23.57 -26.68
C LYS A 349 11.45 -22.40 -26.59
N GLU A 350 12.08 -22.13 -25.44
CA GLU A 350 12.99 -20.96 -25.31
C GLU A 350 14.47 -21.33 -25.14
N THR A 351 15.28 -20.93 -26.12
CA THR A 351 16.74 -21.13 -26.23
C THR A 351 17.56 -20.04 -25.54
N ARG A 352 17.02 -19.35 -24.52
CA ARG A 352 17.75 -18.37 -23.69
C ARG A 352 18.03 -18.96 -22.31
N ALA A 353 19.09 -18.48 -21.64
CA ALA A 353 19.35 -18.84 -20.25
C ALA A 353 18.06 -18.65 -19.43
N PRO A 354 17.57 -19.68 -18.72
CA PRO A 354 16.23 -19.66 -18.16
C PRO A 354 16.14 -18.59 -17.09
N LYS A 355 15.21 -17.63 -17.27
CA LYS A 355 14.87 -16.66 -16.21
C LYS A 355 14.41 -17.44 -14.97
N PRO A 356 14.66 -16.94 -13.74
CA PRO A 356 14.06 -17.51 -12.54
C PRO A 356 12.54 -17.56 -12.69
N ARG A 357 11.94 -18.72 -12.42
CA ARG A 357 10.50 -18.96 -12.53
C ARG A 357 9.86 -18.79 -11.16
N ILE A 358 8.90 -17.88 -11.04
CA ILE A 358 8.21 -17.56 -9.78
C ILE A 358 6.72 -17.73 -9.97
N THR A 359 6.11 -18.66 -9.25
CA THR A 359 4.67 -18.88 -9.33
C THR A 359 3.89 -17.94 -8.42
N VAL A 360 2.75 -17.45 -8.92
CA VAL A 360 1.93 -16.43 -8.26
C VAL A 360 0.49 -16.94 -8.12
N GLY A 361 -0.04 -16.86 -6.90
CA GLY A 361 -1.45 -17.11 -6.59
C GLY A 361 -2.13 -15.84 -6.09
N ARG A 362 -3.34 -15.56 -6.55
CA ARG A 362 -4.18 -14.45 -6.10
C ARG A 362 -5.50 -14.98 -5.57
N TYR A 363 -5.91 -14.52 -4.38
CA TYR A 363 -7.08 -15.00 -3.65
C TYR A 363 -7.93 -13.81 -3.26
N VAL A 364 -9.12 -13.71 -3.85
CA VAL A 364 -9.98 -12.52 -3.73
C VAL A 364 -11.20 -12.83 -2.88
N VAL A 365 -11.51 -11.96 -1.92
CA VAL A 365 -12.73 -12.03 -1.10
C VAL A 365 -14.00 -12.19 -1.95
N ARG A 366 -14.94 -13.00 -1.45
CA ARG A 366 -16.19 -13.32 -2.15
C ARG A 366 -17.32 -12.36 -1.81
N ASN A 367 -18.29 -12.28 -2.74
CA ASN A 367 -19.54 -11.52 -2.59
C ASN A 367 -19.29 -10.04 -2.26
N ASP A 368 -18.23 -9.48 -2.83
CA ASP A 368 -17.72 -8.19 -2.40
C ASP A 368 -17.37 -7.27 -3.57
N ASN A 369 -16.81 -6.10 -3.27
CA ASN A 369 -16.50 -5.08 -4.27
C ASN A 369 -15.54 -5.63 -5.35
N PRO A 370 -15.84 -5.44 -6.66
CA PRO A 370 -14.94 -5.84 -7.75
C PRO A 370 -13.62 -5.07 -7.75
N GLY A 371 -13.49 -3.98 -6.98
CA GLY A 371 -12.22 -3.31 -6.70
C GLY A 371 -11.15 -4.29 -6.20
N PHE A 372 -11.51 -5.26 -5.35
CA PHE A 372 -10.56 -6.30 -4.94
C PHE A 372 -10.08 -7.19 -6.10
N VAL A 373 -10.97 -7.46 -7.07
CA VAL A 373 -10.60 -8.20 -8.30
C VAL A 373 -9.65 -7.36 -9.14
N GLU A 374 -9.90 -6.05 -9.23
CA GLU A 374 -9.08 -5.11 -9.99
C GLU A 374 -7.70 -4.90 -9.35
N ASP A 375 -7.61 -4.78 -8.03
CA ASP A 375 -6.35 -4.68 -7.28
C ASP A 375 -5.49 -5.94 -7.51
N ALA A 376 -6.09 -7.13 -7.44
CA ALA A 376 -5.44 -8.38 -7.77
C ALA A 376 -4.98 -8.48 -9.24
N ARG A 377 -5.74 -7.91 -10.19
CA ARG A 377 -5.33 -7.83 -11.60
C ARG A 377 -4.15 -6.89 -11.77
N ASN A 378 -4.20 -5.71 -11.16
CA ASN A 378 -3.14 -4.71 -11.24
C ASN A 378 -1.83 -5.23 -10.64
N PHE A 379 -1.90 -5.99 -9.54
CA PHE A 379 -0.75 -6.72 -9.01
C PHE A 379 -0.10 -7.64 -10.06
N TRP A 380 -0.90 -8.47 -10.73
CA TRP A 380 -0.40 -9.38 -11.76
C TRP A 380 0.13 -8.65 -13.00
N ILE A 381 -0.58 -7.64 -13.49
CA ILE A 381 -0.17 -6.82 -14.64
C ILE A 381 1.19 -6.18 -14.36
N SER A 382 1.43 -5.70 -13.14
CA SER A 382 2.73 -5.18 -12.74
C SER A 382 3.83 -6.25 -12.71
N LEU A 383 3.55 -7.45 -12.19
CA LEU A 383 4.53 -8.55 -12.17
C LEU A 383 4.88 -9.05 -13.57
N SER A 384 3.88 -9.28 -14.41
CA SER A 384 4.02 -9.84 -15.77
C SER A 384 4.83 -8.96 -16.73
N ARG A 385 5.03 -7.68 -16.41
CA ARG A 385 5.92 -6.76 -17.15
C ARG A 385 7.41 -7.01 -16.89
N SER A 386 7.76 -7.96 -16.03
CA SER A 386 9.15 -8.29 -15.73
C SER A 386 9.90 -8.75 -16.98
N THR A 387 11.08 -8.17 -17.19
CA THR A 387 12.01 -8.62 -18.24
C THR A 387 13.07 -9.59 -17.71
N THR A 388 13.15 -9.76 -16.38
CA THR A 388 14.26 -10.49 -15.71
C THR A 388 13.81 -11.74 -14.96
N ILE A 389 12.54 -11.83 -14.60
CA ILE A 389 11.92 -12.93 -13.86
C ILE A 389 10.73 -13.41 -14.68
N ASP A 390 10.56 -14.72 -14.78
CA ASP A 390 9.38 -15.33 -15.40
C ASP A 390 8.33 -15.57 -14.32
N PHE A 391 7.37 -14.65 -14.19
CA PHE A 391 6.24 -14.82 -13.29
C PHE A 391 5.18 -15.69 -13.94
N ILE A 392 4.73 -16.72 -13.23
CA ILE A 392 3.81 -17.73 -13.73
C ILE A 392 2.52 -17.65 -12.94
N ARG A 393 1.41 -17.44 -13.64
CA ARG A 393 0.08 -17.46 -13.03
C ARG A 393 -0.24 -18.90 -12.64
N GLN A 394 -0.31 -19.17 -11.35
CA GLN A 394 -0.71 -20.48 -10.81
C GLN A 394 -2.11 -20.43 -10.17
N GLY A 395 -2.61 -19.24 -9.82
CA GLY A 395 -3.96 -19.09 -9.30
C GLY A 395 -4.55 -17.69 -9.39
N PHE A 396 -5.85 -17.65 -9.66
CA PHE A 396 -6.71 -16.49 -9.46
C PHE A 396 -8.08 -16.97 -9.00
N TYR A 397 -8.27 -17.08 -7.69
CA TYR A 397 -9.43 -17.77 -7.11
C TYR A 397 -10.22 -16.87 -6.18
N TRP A 398 -11.51 -17.17 -6.07
CA TRP A 398 -12.29 -16.74 -4.92
C TRP A 398 -11.71 -17.35 -3.64
N ALA A 399 -11.56 -16.52 -2.61
CA ALA A 399 -10.99 -16.91 -1.33
C ALA A 399 -12.00 -17.68 -0.49
N TYR A 400 -11.55 -18.76 0.13
CA TYR A 400 -12.30 -19.51 1.14
C TYR A 400 -11.37 -19.82 2.31
N PRO A 401 -11.87 -20.00 3.55
CA PRO A 401 -11.03 -20.29 4.70
C PRO A 401 -10.21 -21.57 4.51
N ARG A 402 -10.80 -22.58 3.85
CA ARG A 402 -10.11 -23.85 3.54
C ARG A 402 -8.83 -23.66 2.73
N LEU A 403 -8.74 -22.62 1.88
CA LEU A 403 -7.53 -22.34 1.08
C LEU A 403 -6.35 -21.86 1.93
N TYR A 404 -6.60 -21.46 3.17
CA TYR A 404 -5.60 -21.06 4.15
C TYR A 404 -5.35 -22.14 5.19
N ASN A 405 -6.28 -23.08 5.37
CA ASN A 405 -6.16 -24.17 6.33
C ASN A 405 -6.00 -25.54 5.64
N SER A 406 -7.08 -26.32 5.55
CA SER A 406 -7.06 -27.72 5.11
C SER A 406 -6.48 -27.93 3.71
N ASP A 407 -6.67 -26.94 2.83
CA ASP A 407 -6.31 -27.02 1.43
C ASP A 407 -5.13 -26.08 1.10
N ALA A 408 -4.49 -25.48 2.11
CA ALA A 408 -3.42 -24.50 1.90
C ALA A 408 -2.33 -24.99 0.95
N TRP A 409 -1.97 -26.26 1.06
CA TRP A 409 -0.93 -26.91 0.28
C TRP A 409 -1.28 -27.11 -1.21
N PHE A 410 -2.55 -26.98 -1.60
CA PHE A 410 -2.96 -26.95 -3.01
C PHE A 410 -3.04 -25.53 -3.58
N PHE A 411 -3.21 -24.55 -2.69
CA PHE A 411 -3.50 -23.17 -3.01
C PHE A 411 -2.40 -22.24 -2.48
N VAL A 412 -2.67 -21.51 -1.41
CA VAL A 412 -1.84 -20.39 -0.92
C VAL A 412 -0.39 -20.82 -0.68
N ASN A 413 -0.20 -22.05 -0.22
CA ASN A 413 1.11 -22.60 0.11
C ASN A 413 1.77 -23.39 -1.05
N ASN A 414 1.13 -23.47 -2.22
CA ASN A 414 1.65 -24.14 -3.42
C ASN A 414 2.28 -23.17 -4.44
N VAL A 415 2.25 -21.87 -4.14
CA VAL A 415 2.83 -20.82 -4.98
C VAL A 415 4.05 -20.21 -4.30
N ASN A 416 4.91 -19.52 -5.05
CA ASN A 416 6.05 -18.81 -4.45
C ASN A 416 5.63 -17.47 -3.83
N VAL A 417 4.69 -16.78 -4.48
CA VAL A 417 4.10 -15.53 -4.02
C VAL A 417 2.58 -15.67 -3.97
N ALA A 418 1.99 -15.36 -2.82
CA ALA A 418 0.54 -15.27 -2.67
C ALA A 418 0.12 -13.82 -2.43
N LEU A 419 -0.97 -13.40 -3.07
CA LEU A 419 -1.71 -12.18 -2.75
C LEU A 419 -3.11 -12.56 -2.26
N THR A 420 -3.50 -12.04 -1.11
CA THR A 420 -4.85 -12.13 -0.56
C THR A 420 -5.47 -10.73 -0.53
N GLU A 421 -6.56 -10.55 -1.25
CA GLU A 421 -7.36 -9.32 -1.26
C GLU A 421 -8.61 -9.53 -0.40
N ALA A 422 -8.70 -8.82 0.73
CA ALA A 422 -9.75 -9.05 1.72
C ALA A 422 -10.02 -7.82 2.61
N HIS A 423 -11.10 -7.87 3.41
CA HIS A 423 -11.19 -7.02 4.59
C HIS A 423 -10.50 -7.70 5.77
N GLY A 424 -9.93 -6.88 6.65
CA GLY A 424 -9.12 -7.36 7.76
C GLY A 424 -9.59 -6.83 9.11
N SER A 425 -9.07 -7.46 10.15
CA SER A 425 -9.08 -7.01 11.54
C SER A 425 -7.80 -7.52 12.21
N PHE A 426 -7.58 -7.15 13.47
CA PHE A 426 -6.39 -7.55 14.21
C PHE A 426 -6.23 -9.08 14.17
N HIS A 427 -5.13 -9.52 13.55
CA HIS A 427 -4.78 -10.94 13.39
C HIS A 427 -5.83 -11.77 12.64
N GLY A 428 -6.46 -11.21 11.62
CA GLY A 428 -7.30 -12.02 10.73
C GLY A 428 -7.91 -11.24 9.58
N PHE A 429 -8.56 -11.98 8.70
CA PHE A 429 -9.24 -11.40 7.55
C PHE A 429 -10.44 -12.25 7.16
N THR A 430 -11.45 -11.62 6.56
CA THR A 430 -12.61 -12.32 6.04
C THR A 430 -12.40 -12.72 4.59
N THR A 431 -12.80 -13.94 4.24
CA THR A 431 -12.81 -14.42 2.85
C THR A 431 -14.19 -14.28 2.19
N TYR A 432 -15.12 -13.66 2.92
CA TYR A 432 -16.43 -13.23 2.48
C TYR A 432 -16.58 -11.72 2.73
N ASP A 433 -17.70 -11.12 2.33
CA ASP A 433 -17.94 -9.68 2.47
C ASP A 433 -17.67 -9.11 3.88
N ALA A 434 -17.61 -7.77 3.98
CA ALA A 434 -17.34 -7.06 5.24
C ALA A 434 -18.37 -7.32 6.37
N THR A 435 -19.49 -7.98 6.08
CA THR A 435 -20.61 -8.12 7.01
C THR A 435 -20.60 -9.43 7.78
N SER A 436 -19.95 -10.47 7.25
CA SER A 436 -20.17 -11.81 7.78
C SER A 436 -19.16 -12.22 8.85
N LYS A 437 -19.69 -12.76 9.95
CA LYS A 437 -18.92 -13.56 10.93
C LYS A 437 -18.49 -14.94 10.38
N VAL A 438 -18.98 -15.27 9.18
CA VAL A 438 -18.75 -16.56 8.52
C VAL A 438 -17.49 -16.42 7.67
N ASP A 439 -16.73 -17.50 7.54
CA ASP A 439 -15.56 -17.53 6.68
C ASP A 439 -14.43 -16.53 7.02
N PHE A 440 -14.29 -16.21 8.30
CA PHE A 440 -13.16 -15.49 8.87
C PHE A 440 -11.95 -16.40 9.08
N VAL A 441 -10.78 -15.94 8.66
CA VAL A 441 -9.50 -16.63 8.84
C VAL A 441 -8.77 -15.96 10.01
N ASN A 442 -8.76 -16.64 11.15
CA ASN A 442 -8.02 -16.22 12.33
C ASN A 442 -6.54 -16.56 12.20
N ILE A 443 -5.67 -15.63 12.54
CA ILE A 443 -4.23 -15.85 12.60
C ILE A 443 -3.84 -16.15 14.04
N PRO A 444 -3.26 -17.33 14.34
CA PRO A 444 -2.93 -18.43 13.42
C PRO A 444 -3.94 -19.59 13.46
N SER A 445 -4.95 -19.56 14.32
CA SER A 445 -5.84 -20.71 14.58
C SER A 445 -6.66 -21.16 13.37
N GLY A 446 -6.88 -20.28 12.40
CA GLY A 446 -7.53 -20.56 11.11
C GLY A 446 -6.56 -20.91 9.98
N LEU A 447 -5.28 -21.11 10.26
CA LEU A 447 -4.24 -21.39 9.27
C LEU A 447 -3.75 -22.84 9.36
N ALA A 448 -3.04 -23.29 8.32
CA ALA A 448 -2.46 -24.63 8.29
C ALA A 448 -1.50 -24.87 9.49
N PRO A 449 -1.66 -25.97 10.25
CA PRO A 449 -0.93 -26.19 11.51
C PRO A 449 0.59 -26.36 11.35
N GLY A 450 1.05 -26.71 10.14
CA GLY A 450 2.47 -26.81 9.79
C GLY A 450 3.12 -25.48 9.40
N GLY A 451 2.37 -24.37 9.39
CA GLY A 451 2.80 -23.09 8.85
C GLY A 451 2.87 -23.08 7.32
N TYR A 452 3.52 -22.05 6.77
CA TYR A 452 3.69 -21.86 5.32
C TYR A 452 5.15 -21.86 4.91
N GLY A 453 5.42 -22.35 3.70
CA GLY A 453 6.74 -22.38 3.08
C GLY A 453 7.33 -23.78 2.86
N PRO A 454 8.60 -23.88 2.44
CA PRO A 454 9.20 -25.11 1.93
C PRO A 454 9.21 -26.34 2.84
N ILE A 455 9.10 -26.21 4.16
CA ILE A 455 9.08 -27.37 5.09
C ILE A 455 7.69 -27.76 5.55
N SER A 456 6.71 -26.91 5.30
CA SER A 456 5.33 -27.23 5.63
C SER A 456 4.82 -28.43 4.82
N ASN A 457 3.84 -29.14 5.37
CA ASN A 457 3.18 -30.29 4.74
C ASN A 457 4.15 -31.35 4.18
N SER A 458 5.06 -31.84 5.03
CA SER A 458 6.06 -32.85 4.66
C SER A 458 7.00 -32.41 3.52
N GLY A 459 7.29 -31.12 3.42
CA GLY A 459 8.20 -30.56 2.41
C GLY A 459 7.53 -30.19 1.07
N ASN A 460 6.20 -30.15 1.01
CA ASN A 460 5.46 -29.86 -0.22
C ASN A 460 5.06 -28.38 -0.39
N GLY A 461 5.21 -27.55 0.64
CA GLY A 461 4.95 -26.11 0.54
C GLY A 461 5.99 -25.39 -0.33
N LYS A 462 5.63 -24.21 -0.85
CA LYS A 462 6.49 -23.38 -1.74
C LYS A 462 6.46 -21.89 -1.42
N LEU A 463 5.60 -21.46 -0.51
CA LEU A 463 5.35 -20.05 -0.25
C LEU A 463 6.57 -19.36 0.37
N GLY A 464 7.17 -18.45 -0.38
CA GLY A 464 8.23 -17.57 0.12
C GLY A 464 7.65 -16.28 0.67
N TYR A 465 6.65 -15.70 -0.01
CA TYR A 465 6.14 -14.36 0.30
C TYR A 465 4.61 -14.31 0.25
N TRP A 466 4.00 -13.78 1.29
CA TRP A 466 2.55 -13.63 1.37
C TRP A 466 2.16 -12.17 1.59
N PHE A 467 1.53 -11.58 0.59
CA PHE A 467 0.87 -10.28 0.66
C PHE A 467 -0.58 -10.50 1.12
N ILE A 468 -0.95 -9.89 2.24
CA ILE A 468 -2.32 -9.84 2.73
C ILE A 468 -2.76 -8.38 2.64
N ASP A 469 -3.36 -8.01 1.51
CA ASP A 469 -3.91 -6.67 1.31
C ASP A 469 -5.28 -6.54 1.98
N ALA A 470 -5.25 -6.48 3.31
CA ALA A 470 -6.41 -6.33 4.16
C ALA A 470 -6.08 -5.41 5.35
N CYS A 471 -7.08 -4.63 5.79
CA CYS A 471 -6.93 -3.64 6.85
C CYS A 471 -6.47 -4.28 8.18
N GLU A 472 -5.52 -3.65 8.87
CA GLU A 472 -5.24 -3.93 10.29
C GLU A 472 -4.85 -5.38 10.64
N VAL A 473 -4.42 -6.21 9.69
CA VAL A 473 -4.16 -7.65 9.94
C VAL A 473 -2.97 -7.86 10.88
N MET A 474 -1.96 -7.01 10.81
CA MET A 474 -0.74 -7.11 11.62
C MET A 474 -0.56 -5.85 12.47
N PRO A 475 -1.32 -5.72 13.57
CA PRO A 475 -1.10 -4.65 14.52
C PRO A 475 0.29 -4.79 15.15
N THR A 476 0.93 -3.66 15.40
CA THR A 476 2.26 -3.57 16.01
C THR A 476 2.18 -3.05 17.44
N ILE A 477 3.34 -2.96 18.09
CA ILE A 477 3.51 -2.53 19.49
C ILE A 477 2.71 -1.26 19.84
N PRO A 478 2.84 -0.13 19.10
CA PRO A 478 2.08 1.09 19.41
C PRO A 478 0.57 0.86 19.41
N ASP A 479 0.08 -0.10 18.64
CA ASP A 479 -1.36 -0.34 18.47
C ASP A 479 -1.94 -0.96 19.73
N PHE A 480 -1.23 -1.95 20.28
CA PHE A 480 -1.60 -2.57 21.53
C PHE A 480 -1.41 -1.64 22.72
N LYS A 481 -0.37 -0.79 22.72
CA LYS A 481 -0.20 0.25 23.74
C LYS A 481 -1.36 1.24 23.74
N ALA A 482 -1.85 1.64 22.56
CA ALA A 482 -3.01 2.51 22.44
C ALA A 482 -4.30 1.88 23.01
N LEU A 483 -4.36 0.54 23.09
CA LEU A 483 -5.41 -0.23 23.76
C LEU A 483 -5.16 -0.46 25.26
N GLY A 484 -4.13 0.17 25.84
CA GLY A 484 -3.81 0.11 27.27
C GLY A 484 -2.98 -1.10 27.70
N LEU A 485 -2.42 -1.88 26.76
CA LEU A 485 -1.55 -3.01 27.09
C LEU A 485 -0.17 -2.51 27.52
N SER A 486 0.47 -3.25 28.43
CA SER A 486 1.87 -3.00 28.81
C SER A 486 2.83 -3.26 27.64
N ASP A 487 4.04 -2.71 27.70
CA ASP A 487 5.09 -2.92 26.69
C ASP A 487 5.33 -4.40 26.38
N THR A 488 5.43 -5.24 27.42
CA THR A 488 5.62 -6.68 27.29
C THR A 488 4.43 -7.36 26.62
N GLU A 489 3.20 -6.99 26.99
CA GLU A 489 2.00 -7.57 26.41
C GLU A 489 1.80 -7.14 24.96
N ALA A 490 2.05 -5.86 24.66
CA ALA A 490 2.00 -5.31 23.32
C ALA A 490 2.99 -6.02 22.41
N HIS A 491 4.25 -6.15 22.84
CA HIS A 491 5.28 -6.88 22.12
C HIS A 491 4.87 -8.34 21.87
N ARG A 492 4.41 -9.04 22.91
CA ARG A 492 3.94 -10.43 22.76
C ARG A 492 2.79 -10.54 21.75
N ARG A 493 1.78 -9.68 21.84
CA ARG A 493 0.62 -9.68 20.93
C ARG A 493 1.02 -9.41 19.47
N THR A 494 2.04 -8.58 19.24
CA THR A 494 2.57 -8.35 17.90
C THR A 494 3.17 -9.60 17.26
N PHE A 495 3.87 -10.46 18.01
CA PHE A 495 4.62 -11.59 17.43
C PHE A 495 3.97 -12.97 17.61
N ASP A 496 3.30 -13.23 18.73
CA ASP A 496 2.77 -14.56 19.08
C ASP A 496 1.97 -15.23 17.96
N PRO A 497 1.01 -14.52 17.30
CA PRO A 497 0.20 -15.12 16.24
C PRO A 497 1.00 -15.54 15.00
N TRP A 498 2.20 -14.99 14.80
CA TRP A 498 2.95 -15.15 13.56
C TRP A 498 3.99 -16.28 13.63
N TRP A 499 4.45 -16.66 14.83
CA TRP A 499 5.36 -17.79 14.99
C TRP A 499 4.88 -19.08 14.30
N PRO A 500 3.60 -19.50 14.43
CA PRO A 500 3.10 -20.67 13.72
C PRO A 500 3.07 -20.50 12.20
N VAL A 501 2.81 -19.29 11.68
CA VAL A 501 2.83 -18.98 10.25
C VAL A 501 4.22 -19.25 9.67
N PHE A 502 5.25 -18.77 10.37
CA PHE A 502 6.64 -18.89 9.92
C PHE A 502 7.24 -20.28 10.12
N ARG A 503 6.61 -21.17 10.89
CA ARG A 503 7.08 -22.54 11.14
C ARG A 503 7.34 -23.33 9.86
N GLY A 504 6.60 -23.03 8.78
CA GLY A 504 6.75 -23.69 7.50
C GLY A 504 7.93 -23.21 6.65
N GLY A 505 8.68 -22.21 7.09
CA GLY A 505 9.86 -21.68 6.37
C GLY A 505 9.58 -20.56 5.37
N ILE A 506 8.43 -19.91 5.42
CA ILE A 506 8.16 -18.67 4.66
C ILE A 506 9.16 -17.57 5.02
N HIS A 507 9.49 -16.70 4.06
CA HIS A 507 10.47 -15.64 4.22
C HIS A 507 9.85 -14.39 4.83
N ALA A 508 8.69 -13.95 4.32
CA ALA A 508 8.01 -12.75 4.80
C ALA A 508 6.49 -12.81 4.61
N VAL A 509 5.79 -12.11 5.50
CA VAL A 509 4.37 -11.76 5.40
C VAL A 509 4.26 -10.23 5.40
N LEU A 510 3.52 -9.68 4.45
CA LEU A 510 3.40 -8.26 4.20
C LEU A 510 1.93 -7.88 4.23
N THR A 511 1.57 -6.85 4.99
CA THR A 511 0.17 -6.45 5.16
C THR A 511 0.06 -5.02 5.69
N TRP A 512 -1.15 -4.61 6.06
CA TRP A 512 -1.44 -3.33 6.67
C TRP A 512 -1.50 -3.43 8.19
N ARG A 513 -0.85 -2.47 8.84
CA ARG A 513 -0.95 -2.21 10.28
C ARG A 513 -2.24 -1.46 10.59
N THR A 514 -2.59 -0.49 9.74
CA THR A 514 -3.80 0.33 9.88
C THR A 514 -4.76 0.14 8.70
N SER A 515 -5.89 0.84 8.68
CA SER A 515 -6.85 0.75 7.58
C SER A 515 -6.23 1.20 6.26
N ALA A 516 -6.41 0.37 5.24
CA ALA A 516 -6.10 0.69 3.85
C ALA A 516 -7.35 1.23 3.13
N LEU A 517 -7.11 1.99 2.08
CA LEU A 517 -8.14 2.46 1.16
C LEU A 517 -8.32 1.44 0.03
N PHE A 518 -9.55 1.32 -0.45
CA PHE A 518 -9.87 0.73 -1.74
C PHE A 518 -9.21 1.52 -2.86
N GLU A 519 -8.81 0.80 -3.91
CA GLU A 519 -8.24 1.37 -5.13
C GLU A 519 -6.94 2.17 -4.86
N ASP A 520 -6.24 1.87 -3.76
CA ASP A 520 -4.86 2.27 -3.62
C ASP A 520 -3.96 1.46 -4.59
N ASN A 521 -2.78 1.97 -4.90
CA ASN A 521 -1.86 1.33 -5.85
C ASN A 521 -0.74 0.58 -5.14
N THR A 522 -0.86 0.28 -3.85
CA THR A 522 0.23 -0.25 -3.03
C THR A 522 0.68 -1.62 -3.52
N ALA A 523 -0.24 -2.58 -3.61
CA ALA A 523 0.08 -3.93 -4.08
C ALA A 523 0.66 -3.89 -5.50
N ALA A 524 0.01 -3.16 -6.41
CA ALA A 524 0.45 -3.01 -7.80
C ALA A 524 1.83 -2.34 -7.92
N THR A 525 2.12 -1.33 -7.09
CA THR A 525 3.41 -0.63 -7.04
C THR A 525 4.50 -1.51 -6.45
N ALA A 526 4.20 -2.27 -5.39
CA ALA A 526 5.12 -3.25 -4.82
C ALA A 526 5.51 -4.31 -5.86
N ALA A 527 4.51 -4.87 -6.56
CA ALA A 527 4.72 -5.79 -7.68
C ALA A 527 5.60 -5.18 -8.79
N ASP A 528 5.33 -3.94 -9.18
CA ASP A 528 6.11 -3.26 -10.22
C ASP A 528 7.58 -3.12 -9.81
N ARG A 529 7.85 -2.81 -8.54
CA ARG A 529 9.20 -2.69 -8.00
C ARG A 529 9.95 -4.01 -7.95
N ILE A 530 9.25 -5.08 -7.57
CA ILE A 530 9.81 -6.43 -7.60
C ILE A 530 10.16 -6.80 -9.05
N ALA A 531 9.23 -6.62 -9.99
CA ALA A 531 9.38 -7.06 -11.37
C ALA A 531 10.40 -6.23 -12.17
N ARG A 532 10.37 -4.90 -12.07
CA ARG A 532 11.19 -4.02 -12.91
C ARG A 532 12.56 -3.72 -12.32
N PHE A 533 12.63 -3.56 -11.01
CA PHE A 533 13.84 -3.15 -10.30
C PHE A 533 14.47 -4.27 -9.48
N ASN A 534 13.85 -5.47 -9.43
CA ASN A 534 14.32 -6.62 -8.66
C ASN A 534 14.59 -6.26 -7.18
N LYS A 535 13.67 -5.47 -6.60
CA LYS A 535 13.77 -5.02 -5.21
C LYS A 535 13.45 -6.13 -4.23
N PRO A 536 14.07 -6.11 -3.03
CA PRO A 536 13.66 -6.98 -1.93
C PRO A 536 12.17 -6.84 -1.65
N VAL A 537 11.51 -7.95 -1.33
CA VAL A 537 10.04 -8.01 -1.27
C VAL A 537 9.49 -7.12 -0.15
N VAL A 538 10.12 -7.19 1.02
CA VAL A 538 9.79 -6.35 2.18
C VAL A 538 9.94 -4.87 1.86
N TYR A 539 11.00 -4.51 1.13
CA TYR A 539 11.28 -3.12 0.78
C TYR A 539 10.21 -2.59 -0.16
N ALA A 540 9.91 -3.37 -1.21
CA ALA A 540 8.95 -2.99 -2.24
C ALA A 540 7.58 -2.67 -1.66
N TRP A 541 7.10 -3.46 -0.69
CA TRP A 541 5.85 -3.24 0.02
C TRP A 541 5.86 -2.00 0.91
N LEU A 542 6.82 -1.91 1.84
CA LEU A 542 6.87 -0.80 2.79
C LEU A 542 7.06 0.54 2.08
N ASP A 543 7.90 0.57 1.04
CA ASP A 543 8.09 1.73 0.17
C ASP A 543 6.80 2.05 -0.60
N ALA A 544 5.98 1.06 -0.98
CA ALA A 544 4.78 1.30 -1.80
C ALA A 544 3.66 1.87 -0.94
N ALA A 545 3.47 1.27 0.24
CA ALA A 545 2.44 1.63 1.19
C ALA A 545 2.58 3.08 1.65
N HIS A 546 3.81 3.53 1.90
CA HIS A 546 4.04 4.89 2.34
C HIS A 546 3.86 5.94 1.23
N GLU A 547 4.26 5.61 0.00
CA GLU A 547 4.35 6.61 -1.06
C GLU A 547 3.06 6.81 -1.87
N ASP A 548 2.07 5.95 -1.66
CA ASP A 548 0.79 6.10 -2.33
C ASP A 548 0.16 7.45 -1.98
N ALA A 549 -0.24 8.18 -3.03
CA ALA A 549 -0.79 9.52 -2.92
C ALA A 549 -2.12 9.57 -2.15
N ALA A 550 -2.85 8.45 -2.08
CA ALA A 550 -4.08 8.34 -1.31
C ALA A 550 -3.85 8.54 0.20
N TYR A 551 -2.63 8.27 0.69
CA TYR A 551 -2.23 8.43 2.09
C TYR A 551 -1.43 9.70 2.37
N GLN A 552 -1.22 10.53 1.34
CA GLN A 552 -0.56 11.83 1.48
C GLN A 552 -1.58 12.84 2.04
N VAL A 553 -1.18 13.53 3.12
CA VAL A 553 -2.04 14.23 4.11
C VAL A 553 -2.54 13.28 5.20
N ARG A 554 -2.03 13.48 6.43
CA ARG A 554 -2.32 12.70 7.64
C ARG A 554 -3.83 12.68 7.89
N ARG A 555 -4.50 11.68 7.31
CA ARG A 555 -5.88 11.38 7.60
C ARG A 555 -5.92 10.24 8.59
N ASP A 556 -6.94 10.36 9.38
CA ASP A 556 -7.09 9.72 10.65
C ASP A 556 -8.49 9.11 10.66
N TYR A 557 -8.63 7.90 11.17
CA TYR A 557 -9.92 7.24 11.34
C TYR A 557 -10.12 6.81 12.78
N ALA A 558 -11.38 6.84 13.20
CA ALA A 558 -11.81 6.18 14.42
C ALA A 558 -12.03 4.70 14.13
N ARG A 559 -11.39 3.83 14.90
CA ARG A 559 -11.63 2.38 14.81
C ARG A 559 -12.95 2.04 15.50
N TYR A 560 -13.75 1.17 14.88
CA TYR A 560 -15.02 0.71 15.46
C TYR A 560 -14.84 -0.16 16.72
N GLU A 561 -13.71 -0.87 16.82
CA GLU A 561 -13.39 -1.77 17.92
C GLU A 561 -12.24 -1.19 18.77
N GLY A 562 -12.53 -0.70 19.98
CA GLY A 562 -11.50 -0.34 20.97
C GLY A 562 -11.54 1.10 21.53
N GLY A 563 -12.52 1.93 21.15
CA GLY A 563 -12.71 3.27 21.70
C GLY A 563 -12.24 4.40 20.77
N PRO A 564 -12.17 5.67 21.27
CA PRO A 564 -11.95 6.87 20.45
C PRO A 564 -10.50 7.06 20.00
N VAL A 565 -9.74 5.98 19.85
CA VAL A 565 -8.37 6.06 19.35
C VAL A 565 -8.40 6.43 17.88
N ILE A 566 -7.65 7.47 17.54
CA ILE A 566 -7.51 7.99 16.18
C ILE A 566 -6.27 7.36 15.55
N TRP A 567 -6.44 6.75 14.38
CA TRP A 567 -5.41 5.97 13.69
C TRP A 567 -5.11 6.54 12.31
N PRO A 568 -3.84 6.59 11.88
CA PRO A 568 -3.52 7.03 10.53
C PRO A 568 -3.90 5.97 9.49
N PHE A 569 -4.43 6.37 8.33
CA PHE A 569 -4.60 5.44 7.20
C PHE A 569 -3.27 5.01 6.58
N GLY A 570 -3.25 3.82 5.97
CA GLY A 570 -2.19 3.39 5.04
C GLY A 570 -0.83 3.22 5.69
N ARG A 571 -0.75 2.54 6.84
CA ARG A 571 0.54 2.17 7.42
C ARG A 571 0.83 0.72 7.09
N GLY A 572 1.75 0.51 6.16
CA GLY A 572 2.25 -0.82 5.82
C GLY A 572 3.12 -1.39 6.94
N VAL A 573 3.10 -2.72 7.04
CA VAL A 573 3.92 -3.51 7.94
C VAL A 573 4.37 -4.78 7.24
N ALA A 574 5.55 -5.26 7.61
CA ALA A 574 6.05 -6.55 7.19
C ALA A 574 6.66 -7.28 8.38
N MET A 575 6.37 -8.58 8.48
CA MET A 575 7.08 -9.50 9.37
C MET A 575 7.89 -10.45 8.53
N PHE A 576 9.10 -10.75 8.97
CA PHE A 576 10.03 -11.60 8.24
C PHE A 576 11.02 -12.22 9.21
N ARG A 577 11.75 -13.23 8.75
CA ARG A 577 12.81 -13.84 9.54
C ARG A 577 14.03 -12.93 9.64
N CYS A 578 14.67 -12.89 10.80
CA CYS A 578 15.84 -12.05 10.98
C CYS A 578 16.94 -12.37 9.95
N GLY A 579 17.60 -11.32 9.44
CA GLY A 579 18.58 -11.42 8.35
C GLY A 579 18.01 -11.59 6.95
N ARG A 580 16.68 -11.62 6.77
CA ARG A 580 16.00 -11.86 5.47
C ARG A 580 15.34 -10.63 4.86
N ILE A 581 15.64 -9.44 5.38
CA ILE A 581 15.00 -8.21 4.90
C ILE A 581 15.38 -7.89 3.43
N ALA A 582 16.61 -8.23 3.03
CA ALA A 582 17.13 -8.04 1.68
C ALA A 582 16.74 -9.15 0.69
N ASP A 583 15.93 -10.11 1.12
CA ASP A 583 15.51 -11.22 0.26
C ASP A 583 14.64 -10.69 -0.90
N LYS A 584 15.04 -11.09 -2.11
CA LYS A 584 14.33 -10.83 -3.36
C LYS A 584 13.33 -11.94 -3.59
N VAL A 585 12.37 -11.71 -4.48
CA VAL A 585 11.34 -12.71 -4.80
C VAL A 585 11.93 -14.05 -5.29
N THR A 586 13.17 -14.06 -5.79
CA THR A 586 13.90 -15.26 -6.22
C THR A 586 14.60 -16.02 -5.08
N ASN A 587 14.68 -15.45 -3.88
CA ASN A 587 15.12 -16.16 -2.67
C ASN A 587 13.96 -17.03 -2.20
N LEU A 588 14.08 -18.32 -2.43
CA LEU A 588 13.06 -19.35 -2.15
C LEU A 588 13.66 -20.54 -1.40
N GLU A 589 14.85 -20.36 -0.83
CA GLU A 589 15.53 -21.41 -0.10
C GLU A 589 14.71 -21.85 1.12
N ASN A 590 14.87 -23.11 1.50
CA ASN A 590 14.27 -23.61 2.71
C ASN A 590 14.96 -22.99 3.94
N LEU A 591 14.23 -22.11 4.65
CA LEU A 591 14.75 -21.46 5.85
C LEU A 591 14.63 -22.32 7.13
N GLY A 592 13.87 -23.42 7.09
CA GLY A 592 13.52 -24.20 8.29
C GLY A 592 12.54 -23.45 9.21
N ALA A 593 12.41 -23.89 10.46
CA ALA A 593 11.63 -23.16 11.46
C ALA A 593 12.35 -21.86 11.88
N PRO A 594 11.63 -20.78 12.21
CA PRO A 594 12.23 -19.51 12.61
C PRO A 594 12.84 -19.65 14.00
N ASN A 595 14.02 -19.07 14.18
CA ASN A 595 14.66 -18.83 15.48
C ASN A 595 14.65 -17.35 15.85
N CYS A 596 14.09 -16.49 15.00
CA CYS A 596 14.03 -15.05 15.18
C CYS A 596 13.02 -14.48 14.18
N LEU A 597 12.16 -13.59 14.65
CA LEU A 597 11.26 -12.79 13.81
C LEU A 597 11.59 -11.31 13.98
N TYR A 598 11.48 -10.58 12.89
CA TYR A 598 11.60 -9.14 12.85
C TYR A 598 10.32 -8.57 12.23
N VAL A 599 9.80 -7.50 12.82
CA VAL A 599 8.66 -6.76 12.27
C VAL A 599 9.11 -5.32 12.00
N MET A 600 8.75 -4.80 10.84
CA MET A 600 9.05 -3.44 10.41
C MET A 600 7.78 -2.76 9.94
N TRP A 601 7.52 -1.54 10.41
CA TRP A 601 6.27 -0.82 10.15
C TRP A 601 6.47 0.68 10.05
N TRP A 602 5.55 1.34 9.35
CA TRP A 602 5.43 2.79 9.39
C TRP A 602 4.60 3.26 10.59
N ASN A 603 5.09 4.28 11.29
CA ASN A 603 4.44 4.93 12.43
C ASN A 603 4.43 6.45 12.30
N ASN A 604 3.46 7.16 12.89
CA ASN A 604 3.30 8.62 12.77
C ASN A 604 3.20 9.34 14.09
#